data_AF-A0A7S1HTY0-F1
#
_entry.id   AF-A0A7S1HTY0-F1
#
_cell.length_a   1.000
_cell.length_b   1.000
_cell.length_c   1.000
_cell.angle_alpha   90.00
_cell.angle_beta   90.00
_cell.angle_gamma   90.00
#
_symmetry.space_group_name_H-M   'P 1'
#
loop_
_entity.id
_entity.type
_entity.pdbx_description
1 polymer ?
#
loop_
_entity_poly.entity_id
_entity_poly.type
_entity_poly.pdbx_seq_one_letter_code
_entity_poly.pdbx_strand_id
1 'polypeptide(L)'
;VFYTLGLFRLARIVQYIPTPVLHGFLACIGLEILHTSINQGTGQHLNWRYVQYVLEGHDWHLLAPMFLLGSLLALSKRVRASSVSHVHVVPICLMVPMIVFYVCVWATGASMAEVRTDGWLFPEVQQGRFYEVWTEWSWDQVHFGAVSSVWTSILILPLIESIDCLLKMAGTEKAVGIEVDLNSEFKLAGLTNLLLAPLISAPGFHQTKFVVMNYNFLGRLDRKESGIIVAVLLSVVFMSGFPLLNYLPRFLLGGLLMF
;
A
#
# COMPACT_ATOMS: atom_id res chain seq x y z
N VAL A 1 19.20 5.99 8.79
CA VAL A 1 18.47 7.20 9.23
C VAL A 1 17.55 6.92 10.41
N PHE A 2 16.52 6.06 10.28
CA PHE A 2 15.64 5.72 11.41
C PHE A 2 16.40 5.29 12.68
N TYR A 3 17.33 4.34 12.56
CA TYR A 3 18.11 3.85 13.69
C TYR A 3 18.93 4.96 14.36
N THR A 4 19.59 5.80 13.55
CA THR A 4 20.40 6.91 14.05
C THR A 4 19.54 7.97 14.76
N LEU A 5 18.38 8.32 14.18
CA LEU A 5 17.45 9.26 14.81
C LEU A 5 16.95 8.72 16.16
N GLY A 6 16.58 7.45 16.24
CA GLY A 6 16.17 6.83 17.50
C GLY A 6 17.31 6.72 18.53
N LEU A 7 18.53 6.37 18.09
CA LEU A 7 19.71 6.27 18.95
C LEU A 7 20.04 7.60 19.64
N PHE A 8 20.09 8.69 18.87
CA PHE A 8 20.39 10.03 19.38
C PHE A 8 19.18 10.74 20.02
N ARG A 9 18.05 10.04 20.18
CA ARG A 9 16.80 10.59 20.72
C ARG A 9 16.25 11.80 19.96
N LEU A 10 16.47 11.82 18.64
CA LEU A 10 16.11 12.92 17.74
C LEU A 10 14.70 12.77 17.16
N ALA A 11 13.95 11.71 17.51
CA ALA A 11 12.56 11.57 17.03
C ALA A 11 11.69 12.78 17.42
N ARG A 12 12.01 13.43 18.55
CA ARG A 12 11.35 14.66 19.02
C ARG A 12 11.63 15.86 18.10
N ILE A 13 12.78 15.92 17.41
CA ILE A 13 13.09 17.03 16.48
C ILE A 13 12.05 17.10 15.36
N VAL A 14 11.63 15.93 14.89
CA VAL A 14 10.67 15.84 13.80
C VAL A 14 9.25 16.26 14.25
N GLN A 15 8.97 16.31 15.56
CA GLN A 15 7.74 16.89 16.10
C GLN A 15 7.69 18.43 16.01
N TYR A 16 8.82 19.11 15.78
CA TYR A 16 8.87 20.57 15.60
C TYR A 16 8.58 21.02 14.17
N ILE A 17 8.23 20.10 13.27
CA ILE A 17 7.87 20.45 11.91
C ILE A 17 6.60 21.33 11.93
N PRO A 18 6.63 22.51 11.29
CA PRO A 18 5.46 23.39 11.25
C PRO A 18 4.22 22.69 10.68
N THR A 19 3.06 22.92 11.29
CA THR A 19 1.78 22.34 10.84
C THR A 19 1.47 22.60 9.36
N PRO A 20 1.82 23.76 8.74
CA PRO A 20 1.60 23.94 7.29
C PRO A 20 2.38 22.95 6.43
N VAL A 21 3.60 22.55 6.85
CA VAL A 21 4.42 21.57 6.13
C VAL A 21 3.77 20.18 6.20
N LEU A 22 3.25 19.80 7.38
CA LEU A 22 2.55 18.53 7.55
C LEU A 22 1.27 18.46 6.72
N HIS A 23 0.49 19.55 6.66
CA HIS A 23 -0.70 19.63 5.82
C HIS A 23 -0.37 19.54 4.32
N GLY A 24 0.67 20.25 3.87
CA GLY A 24 1.15 20.16 2.48
C GLY A 24 1.61 18.75 2.13
N PHE A 25 2.38 18.11 3.01
CA PHE A 25 2.83 16.74 2.84
C PHE A 25 1.66 15.74 2.74
N LEU A 26 0.67 15.84 3.63
CA LEU A 26 -0.53 14.99 3.58
C LEU A 26 -1.37 15.23 2.31
N ALA A 27 -1.47 16.48 1.85
CA ALA A 27 -2.15 16.81 0.60
C ALA A 27 -1.43 16.19 -0.61
N CYS A 28 -0.09 16.24 -0.64
CA CYS A 28 0.70 15.58 -1.67
C CYS A 28 0.49 14.06 -1.67
N ILE A 29 0.53 13.41 -0.50
CA ILE A 29 0.23 11.97 -0.40
C ILE A 29 -1.17 11.67 -0.93
N GLY A 30 -2.18 12.48 -0.57
CA GLY A 30 -3.54 12.29 -1.06
C GLY A 30 -3.66 12.38 -2.59
N LEU A 31 -2.95 13.34 -3.20
CA LEU A 31 -2.92 13.49 -4.66
C LEU A 31 -2.17 12.32 -5.33
N GLU A 32 -1.03 11.89 -4.78
CA GLU A 32 -0.28 10.74 -5.29
C GLU A 32 -1.08 9.44 -5.19
N ILE A 33 -1.83 9.24 -4.10
CA ILE A 33 -2.75 8.11 -3.95
C ILE A 33 -3.85 8.17 -5.03
N LEU A 34 -4.40 9.34 -5.33
CA LEU A 34 -5.39 9.51 -6.39
C LEU A 34 -4.80 9.16 -7.77
N HIS A 35 -3.61 9.66 -8.09
CA HIS A 35 -2.89 9.34 -9.32
C HIS A 35 -2.64 7.83 -9.43
N THR A 36 -2.18 7.21 -8.35
CA THR A 36 -1.89 5.77 -8.29
C THR A 36 -3.17 4.94 -8.38
N SER A 37 -4.26 5.36 -7.73
CA SER A 37 -5.57 4.70 -7.79
C SER A 37 -6.09 4.62 -9.23
N ILE A 38 -6.04 5.74 -9.97
CA ILE A 38 -6.44 5.77 -11.38
C ILE A 38 -5.50 4.90 -12.23
N ASN A 39 -4.18 5.02 -12.04
CA ASN A 39 -3.22 4.21 -12.77
C ASN A 39 -3.43 2.71 -12.56
N GLN A 40 -3.67 2.28 -11.33
CA GLN A 40 -3.91 0.87 -11.03
C GLN A 40 -5.28 0.40 -11.50
N GLY A 41 -6.28 1.28 -11.55
CA GLY A 41 -7.64 0.99 -12.01
C GLY A 41 -7.80 0.93 -13.52
N THR A 42 -7.07 1.75 -14.27
CA THR A 42 -7.26 1.90 -15.73
C THR A 42 -5.99 1.65 -16.55
N GLY A 43 -4.82 1.62 -15.91
CA GLY A 43 -3.51 1.58 -16.59
C GLY A 43 -3.07 2.93 -17.16
N GLN A 44 -3.83 4.00 -16.92
CA GLN A 44 -3.57 5.32 -17.48
C GLN A 44 -3.03 6.28 -16.41
N HIS A 45 -2.16 7.21 -16.81
CA HIS A 45 -1.67 8.24 -15.91
C HIS A 45 -2.66 9.41 -15.83
N LEU A 46 -3.01 9.84 -14.61
CA LEU A 46 -3.83 11.01 -14.42
C LEU A 46 -3.09 12.26 -14.91
N ASN A 47 -3.59 12.84 -15.99
CA ASN A 47 -3.15 14.11 -16.55
C ASN A 47 -4.35 14.79 -17.23
N TRP A 48 -4.16 16.05 -17.65
CA TRP A 48 -5.25 16.82 -18.26
C TRP A 48 -5.84 16.15 -19.52
N ARG A 49 -5.00 15.48 -20.33
CA ARG A 49 -5.46 14.76 -21.52
C ARG A 49 -6.37 13.60 -21.14
N TYR A 50 -6.00 12.84 -20.11
CA TYR A 50 -6.79 11.70 -19.65
C TYR A 50 -8.13 12.16 -19.07
N VAL A 51 -8.15 13.28 -18.36
CA VAL A 51 -9.40 13.89 -17.86
C VAL A 51 -10.33 14.24 -19.02
N GLN A 52 -9.82 14.86 -20.09
CA GLN A 52 -10.62 15.17 -21.28
C GLN A 52 -11.15 13.90 -21.96
N TYR A 53 -10.30 12.89 -22.14
CA TYR A 53 -10.67 11.59 -22.71
C TYR A 53 -11.82 10.90 -21.94
N VAL A 54 -11.75 10.96 -20.62
CA VAL A 54 -12.80 10.49 -19.71
C VAL A 54 -14.10 11.27 -19.87
N LEU A 55 -14.01 12.62 -19.95
CA LEU A 55 -15.18 13.48 -20.11
C LEU A 55 -15.89 13.28 -21.46
N GLU A 56 -15.17 12.82 -22.47
CA GLU A 56 -15.69 12.42 -23.78
C GLU A 56 -16.41 11.06 -23.75
N GLY A 57 -16.42 10.36 -22.61
CA GLY A 57 -17.17 9.12 -22.38
C GLY A 57 -16.33 7.83 -22.46
N HIS A 58 -15.01 7.94 -22.55
CA HIS A 58 -14.11 6.80 -22.63
C HIS A 58 -13.76 6.22 -21.24
N ASP A 59 -13.30 4.96 -21.20
CA ASP A 59 -12.86 4.22 -19.99
C ASP A 59 -13.88 4.09 -18.83
N TRP A 60 -15.13 4.51 -19.03
CA TRP A 60 -16.17 4.42 -17.98
C TRP A 60 -16.44 2.98 -17.54
N HIS A 61 -16.20 2.02 -18.42
CA HIS A 61 -16.29 0.60 -18.09
C HIS A 61 -15.27 0.17 -17.02
N LEU A 62 -14.06 0.76 -16.98
CA LEU A 62 -13.03 0.50 -15.95
C LEU A 62 -13.23 1.39 -14.72
N LEU A 63 -13.59 2.66 -14.94
CA LEU A 63 -13.72 3.65 -13.86
C LEU A 63 -14.97 3.46 -13.01
N ALA A 64 -16.12 3.13 -13.61
CA ALA A 64 -17.36 2.94 -12.86
C ALA A 64 -17.27 1.86 -11.75
N PRO A 65 -16.79 0.63 -12.01
CA PRO A 65 -16.66 -0.38 -10.94
C PRO A 65 -15.61 0.03 -9.90
N MET A 66 -14.54 0.72 -10.31
CA MET A 66 -13.53 1.26 -9.40
C MET A 66 -14.12 2.31 -8.43
N PHE A 67 -14.83 3.30 -8.97
CA PHE A 67 -15.50 4.36 -8.20
C PHE A 67 -16.63 3.79 -7.33
N LEU A 68 -17.38 2.81 -7.83
CA LEU A 68 -18.41 2.12 -7.06
C LEU A 68 -17.80 1.41 -5.84
N LEU A 69 -16.70 0.68 -6.03
CA LEU A 69 -16.01 0.02 -4.93
C LEU A 69 -15.45 1.02 -3.91
N GLY A 70 -14.73 2.04 -4.39
CA GLY A 70 -14.15 3.07 -3.51
C GLY A 70 -15.22 3.83 -2.72
N SER A 71 -16.33 4.19 -3.36
CA SER A 71 -17.45 4.86 -2.69
C SER A 71 -18.19 3.96 -1.70
N LEU A 72 -18.39 2.68 -2.02
CA LEU A 72 -18.98 1.69 -1.10
C LEU A 72 -18.13 1.53 0.16
N LEU A 73 -16.82 1.37 -0.01
CA LEU A 73 -15.87 1.32 1.10
C LEU A 73 -15.92 2.62 1.92
N ALA A 74 -15.88 3.79 1.29
CA ALA A 74 -15.94 5.08 1.97
C ALA A 74 -17.25 5.27 2.76
N LEU A 75 -18.39 4.87 2.18
CA LEU A 75 -19.68 4.94 2.85
C LEU A 75 -19.75 3.97 4.03
N SER A 76 -19.16 2.79 3.91
CA SER A 76 -19.13 1.80 4.99
C SER A 76 -18.41 2.31 6.26
N LYS A 77 -17.42 3.19 6.13
CA LYS A 77 -16.80 3.90 7.28
C LYS A 77 -17.74 4.93 7.90
N ARG A 78 -18.60 5.57 7.09
CA ARG A 78 -19.52 6.63 7.53
C ARG A 78 -20.78 6.12 8.21
N VAL A 79 -21.25 4.90 7.89
CA VAL A 79 -22.43 4.27 8.51
C VAL A 79 -22.11 3.76 9.95
N ARG A 80 -21.43 4.59 10.73
CA ARG A 80 -20.85 4.38 12.07
C ARG A 80 -21.89 4.15 13.18
N ALA A 81 -23.09 3.65 12.89
CA ALA A 81 -24.12 3.42 13.90
C ALA A 81 -24.82 2.08 13.70
N SER A 82 -24.41 1.09 14.50
CA SER A 82 -25.30 0.27 15.34
C SER A 82 -25.44 -1.24 15.16
N SER A 83 -24.82 -1.97 14.21
CA SER A 83 -24.89 -3.46 14.29
C SER A 83 -23.91 -4.33 13.49
N VAL A 84 -23.25 -3.84 12.44
CA VAL A 84 -22.36 -4.72 11.66
C VAL A 84 -20.92 -4.53 12.12
N SER A 85 -20.30 -5.59 12.64
CA SER A 85 -18.88 -5.58 12.98
C SER A 85 -18.07 -5.22 11.73
N HIS A 86 -17.44 -4.04 11.74
CA HIS A 86 -16.58 -3.52 10.65
C HIS A 86 -15.50 -4.53 10.16
N VAL A 87 -15.26 -5.61 10.93
CA VAL A 87 -14.42 -6.77 10.60
C VAL A 87 -14.70 -7.35 9.21
N HIS A 88 -15.97 -7.53 8.85
CA HIS A 88 -16.32 -8.27 7.63
C HIS A 88 -16.43 -7.40 6.39
N VAL A 89 -16.58 -6.09 6.56
CA VAL A 89 -16.85 -5.15 5.48
C VAL A 89 -15.72 -5.14 4.45
N VAL A 90 -14.47 -5.01 4.89
CA VAL A 90 -13.32 -4.98 3.98
C VAL A 90 -13.14 -6.30 3.24
N PRO A 91 -13.13 -7.49 3.90
CA PRO A 91 -13.11 -8.77 3.20
C PRO A 91 -14.27 -8.95 2.21
N ILE A 92 -15.50 -8.59 2.58
CA ILE A 92 -16.67 -8.71 1.69
C ILE A 92 -16.53 -7.79 0.48
N CYS A 93 -16.11 -6.55 0.68
CA CYS A 93 -15.91 -5.59 -0.41
C CYS A 93 -14.73 -5.96 -1.33
N LEU A 94 -13.81 -6.82 -0.90
CA LEU A 94 -12.76 -7.36 -1.76
C LEU A 94 -13.20 -8.65 -2.47
N MET A 95 -13.86 -9.57 -1.75
CA MET A 95 -14.23 -10.89 -2.28
C MET A 95 -15.44 -10.83 -3.21
N VAL A 96 -16.50 -10.10 -2.84
CA VAL A 96 -17.74 -10.09 -3.63
C VAL A 96 -17.53 -9.50 -5.03
N PRO A 97 -16.90 -8.32 -5.20
CA PRO A 97 -16.68 -7.77 -6.54
C PRO A 97 -15.75 -8.65 -7.38
N MET A 98 -14.79 -9.34 -6.76
CA MET A 98 -13.93 -10.30 -7.44
C MET A 98 -14.70 -11.51 -7.97
N ILE A 99 -15.58 -12.08 -7.14
CA ILE A 99 -16.46 -13.19 -7.54
C ILE A 99 -17.40 -12.74 -8.67
N VAL A 100 -18.05 -11.58 -8.51
CA VAL A 100 -18.94 -11.02 -9.53
C VAL A 100 -18.21 -10.81 -10.85
N PHE A 101 -17.00 -10.25 -10.82
CA PHE A 101 -16.18 -10.07 -12.02
C PHE A 101 -15.95 -11.39 -12.75
N TYR A 102 -15.50 -12.43 -12.05
CA TYR A 102 -15.24 -13.72 -12.69
C TYR A 102 -16.50 -14.44 -13.16
N VAL A 103 -17.63 -14.27 -12.48
CA VAL A 103 -18.95 -14.74 -12.95
C VAL A 103 -19.34 -14.03 -14.25
N CYS A 104 -19.13 -12.71 -14.34
CA CYS A 104 -19.39 -11.95 -15.56
C CYS A 104 -18.48 -12.40 -16.72
N VAL A 105 -17.18 -12.60 -16.48
CA VAL A 105 -16.23 -13.11 -17.49
C VAL A 105 -16.64 -14.50 -17.98
N TRP A 106 -17.07 -15.37 -17.06
CA TRP A 106 -17.57 -16.70 -17.42
C TRP A 106 -18.87 -16.63 -18.24
N ALA A 107 -19.80 -15.75 -17.86
CA ALA A 107 -21.08 -15.58 -18.54
C ALA A 107 -20.96 -14.98 -19.95
N THR A 108 -19.98 -14.10 -20.19
CA THR A 108 -19.72 -13.54 -21.53
C THR A 108 -18.95 -14.49 -22.44
N GLY A 109 -18.36 -15.55 -21.88
CA GLY A 109 -17.49 -16.47 -22.63
C GLY A 109 -16.17 -15.85 -23.08
N ALA A 110 -15.81 -14.68 -22.54
CA ALA A 110 -14.59 -13.97 -22.91
C ALA A 110 -13.35 -14.74 -22.44
N SER A 111 -12.32 -14.82 -23.28
CA SER A 111 -11.03 -15.36 -22.92
C SER A 111 -10.28 -14.43 -21.97
N MET A 112 -9.41 -14.98 -21.12
CA MET A 112 -8.58 -14.16 -20.21
C MET A 112 -7.65 -13.19 -20.96
N ALA A 113 -7.27 -13.53 -22.21
CA ALA A 113 -6.49 -12.65 -23.07
C ALA A 113 -7.31 -11.43 -23.52
N GLU A 114 -8.55 -11.62 -23.94
CA GLU A 114 -9.45 -10.51 -24.31
C GLU A 114 -9.71 -9.59 -23.12
N VAL A 115 -10.03 -10.16 -21.96
CA VAL A 115 -10.28 -9.41 -20.71
C VAL A 115 -9.06 -8.56 -20.32
N ARG A 116 -7.84 -9.08 -20.53
CA ARG A 116 -6.60 -8.34 -20.29
C ARG A 116 -6.36 -7.25 -21.33
N THR A 117 -6.64 -7.53 -22.61
CA THR A 117 -6.48 -6.57 -23.70
C THR A 117 -7.44 -5.39 -23.55
N ASP A 118 -8.63 -5.64 -23.02
CA ASP A 118 -9.65 -4.64 -22.67
C ASP A 118 -9.34 -3.90 -21.35
N GLY A 119 -8.20 -4.18 -20.71
CA GLY A 119 -7.69 -3.40 -19.58
C GLY A 119 -8.27 -3.74 -18.21
N TRP A 120 -9.07 -4.80 -18.08
CA TRP A 120 -9.62 -5.25 -16.78
C TRP A 120 -8.60 -5.93 -15.88
N LEU A 121 -7.60 -6.59 -16.47
CA LEU A 121 -6.52 -7.29 -15.76
C LEU A 121 -5.18 -6.61 -16.01
N PHE A 122 -4.24 -6.79 -15.08
CA PHE A 122 -2.86 -6.36 -15.28
C PHE A 122 -2.22 -7.11 -16.46
N PRO A 123 -1.24 -6.49 -17.15
CA PRO A 123 -0.38 -7.19 -18.09
C PRO A 123 0.14 -8.48 -17.46
N GLU A 124 0.24 -9.53 -18.27
CA GLU A 124 0.68 -10.82 -17.77
C GLU A 124 2.14 -10.72 -17.32
N VAL A 125 2.36 -10.97 -16.03
CA VAL A 125 3.69 -11.03 -15.44
C VAL A 125 4.06 -12.51 -15.31
N GLN A 126 5.15 -12.90 -15.96
CA GLN A 126 5.74 -14.20 -15.70
C GLN A 126 6.39 -14.14 -14.32
N GLN A 127 5.92 -15.00 -13.40
CA GLN A 127 6.58 -15.13 -12.12
C GLN A 127 7.75 -16.10 -12.23
N GLY A 128 8.91 -15.60 -11.84
CA GLY A 128 10.08 -16.40 -11.53
C GLY A 128 9.92 -17.18 -10.24
N ARG A 129 10.86 -18.10 -9.98
CA ARG A 129 10.95 -18.76 -8.68
C ARG A 129 11.32 -17.72 -7.61
N PHE A 130 10.79 -17.86 -6.40
CA PHE A 130 10.98 -16.87 -5.34
C PHE A 130 12.45 -16.54 -5.01
N TYR A 131 13.36 -17.48 -5.27
CA TYR A 131 14.78 -17.33 -4.99
C TYR A 131 15.59 -16.69 -6.14
N GLU A 132 14.98 -16.50 -7.32
CA GLU A 132 15.67 -15.92 -8.49
C GLU A 132 16.14 -14.49 -8.23
N VAL A 133 15.45 -13.76 -7.34
CA VAL A 133 15.88 -12.43 -6.88
C VAL A 133 17.30 -12.42 -6.30
N TRP A 134 17.76 -13.54 -5.72
CA TRP A 134 19.11 -13.65 -5.16
C TRP A 134 20.08 -14.40 -6.09
N THR A 135 19.60 -15.32 -6.94
CA THR A 135 20.48 -16.09 -7.83
C THR A 135 20.79 -15.40 -9.15
N GLU A 136 19.87 -14.57 -9.64
CA GLU A 136 20.05 -13.79 -10.88
C GLU A 136 20.66 -12.41 -10.63
N TRP A 137 20.89 -12.05 -9.35
CA TRP A 137 21.55 -10.82 -8.99
C TRP A 137 22.98 -10.78 -9.52
N SER A 138 23.27 -9.79 -10.36
CA SER A 138 24.60 -9.57 -10.94
C SER A 138 25.12 -8.19 -10.55
N TRP A 139 26.21 -8.17 -9.78
CA TRP A 139 26.91 -6.93 -9.42
C TRP A 139 27.50 -6.20 -10.62
N ASP A 140 27.79 -6.92 -11.71
CA ASP A 140 28.33 -6.36 -12.94
C ASP A 140 27.32 -5.46 -13.68
N GLN A 141 26.02 -5.65 -13.43
CA GLN A 141 24.95 -4.82 -13.97
C GLN A 141 24.69 -3.56 -13.12
N VAL A 142 25.35 -3.41 -11.96
CA VAL A 142 25.12 -2.27 -11.06
C VAL A 142 25.94 -1.06 -11.51
N HIS A 143 25.25 -0.07 -12.05
CA HIS A 143 25.86 1.21 -12.41
C HIS A 143 26.06 2.11 -11.18
N PHE A 144 27.18 1.95 -10.47
CA PHE A 144 27.52 2.77 -9.29
C PHE A 144 27.54 4.29 -9.56
N GLY A 145 27.82 4.71 -10.80
CA GLY A 145 27.69 6.11 -11.21
C GLY A 145 26.26 6.64 -11.07
N ALA A 146 25.25 5.83 -11.38
CA ALA A 146 23.84 6.21 -11.20
C ALA A 146 23.46 6.29 -9.71
N VAL A 147 24.03 5.44 -8.84
CA VAL A 147 23.84 5.56 -7.39
C VAL A 147 24.38 6.90 -6.90
N SER A 148 25.55 7.30 -7.40
CA SER A 148 26.15 8.59 -7.04
C SER A 148 25.36 9.79 -7.56
N SER A 149 24.60 9.67 -8.66
CA SER A 149 23.80 10.79 -9.18
C SER A 149 22.53 11.05 -8.38
N VAL A 150 22.02 10.05 -7.65
CA VAL A 150 20.80 10.14 -6.84
C VAL A 150 21.05 10.18 -5.33
N TRP A 151 22.30 10.41 -4.90
CA TRP A 151 22.69 10.39 -3.48
C TRP A 151 21.84 11.33 -2.61
N THR A 152 21.47 12.50 -3.14
CA THR A 152 20.60 13.46 -2.44
C THR A 152 19.23 12.84 -2.16
N SER A 153 18.63 12.16 -3.13
CA SER A 153 17.36 11.45 -2.96
C SER A 153 17.48 10.31 -1.94
N ILE A 154 18.59 9.57 -1.96
CA ILE A 154 18.88 8.49 -0.98
C ILE A 154 18.90 9.05 0.46
N LEU A 155 19.38 10.28 0.67
CA LEU A 155 19.38 10.91 1.99
C LEU A 155 18.03 11.53 2.38
N ILE A 156 17.33 12.14 1.42
CA ILE A 156 16.06 12.83 1.69
C ILE A 156 14.92 11.83 1.93
N LEU A 157 14.84 10.75 1.16
CA LEU A 157 13.73 9.79 1.25
C LEU A 157 13.55 9.24 2.68
N PRO A 158 14.58 8.73 3.39
CA PRO A 158 14.41 8.27 4.76
C PRO A 158 14.00 9.36 5.76
N LEU A 159 14.32 10.63 5.49
CA LEU A 159 13.86 11.76 6.32
C LEU A 159 12.36 11.99 6.12
N ILE A 160 11.89 11.97 4.87
CA ILE A 160 10.46 12.07 4.55
C ILE A 160 9.68 10.89 5.16
N GLU A 161 10.20 9.67 5.01
CA GLU A 161 9.64 8.47 5.63
C GLU A 161 9.58 8.58 7.16
N SER A 162 10.57 9.24 7.79
CA SER A 162 10.55 9.48 9.24
C SER A 162 9.39 10.40 9.64
N ILE A 163 9.09 11.42 8.84
CA ILE A 163 7.94 12.32 9.06
C ILE A 163 6.62 11.55 8.91
N ASP A 164 6.48 10.74 7.85
CA ASP A 164 5.30 9.92 7.62
C ASP A 164 5.07 8.91 8.76
N CYS A 165 6.14 8.24 9.20
CA CYS A 165 6.10 7.32 10.34
C CYS A 165 5.59 8.01 11.62
N LEU A 166 6.03 9.24 11.89
CA LEU A 166 5.57 10.00 13.05
C LEU A 166 4.12 10.43 12.96
N LEU A 167 3.67 10.90 11.80
CA LEU A 167 2.26 11.24 11.57
C LEU A 167 1.36 10.03 11.79
N LYS A 168 1.79 8.86 11.29
CA LYS A 168 1.09 7.59 11.45
C LYS A 168 1.08 7.10 12.90
N MET A 169 2.17 7.30 13.66
CA MET A 169 2.22 6.98 15.08
C MET A 169 1.34 7.92 15.91
N ALA A 170 1.40 9.22 15.69
CA ALA A 170 0.55 10.20 16.38
C ALA A 170 -0.95 9.95 16.14
N GLY A 171 -1.32 9.56 14.91
CA GLY A 171 -2.68 9.13 14.60
C GLY A 171 -3.11 7.86 15.37
N THR A 172 -2.15 6.97 15.65
CA THR A 172 -2.37 5.72 16.39
C THR A 172 -2.49 5.95 17.88
N GLU A 173 -1.61 6.77 18.46
CA GLU A 173 -1.70 7.24 19.86
C GLU A 173 -3.09 7.81 20.13
N LYS A 174 -3.56 8.69 19.25
CA LYS A 174 -4.91 9.28 19.35
C LYS A 174 -6.03 8.26 19.21
N ALA A 175 -5.89 7.29 18.31
CA ALA A 175 -6.94 6.29 18.04
C ALA A 175 -7.04 5.21 19.14
N VAL A 176 -5.91 4.86 19.76
CA VAL A 176 -5.80 3.76 20.73
C VAL A 176 -5.80 4.27 22.16
N GLY A 177 -5.38 5.53 22.40
CA GLY A 177 -5.29 6.14 23.72
C GLY A 177 -4.03 5.76 24.49
N ILE A 178 -2.89 5.61 23.79
CA ILE A 178 -1.59 5.27 24.39
C ILE A 178 -0.53 6.30 24.00
N GLU A 179 0.53 6.38 24.81
CA GLU A 179 1.77 7.09 24.45
C GLU A 179 2.78 6.10 23.87
N VAL A 180 3.36 6.43 22.72
CA VAL A 180 4.34 5.61 22.02
C VAL A 180 5.74 6.20 22.21
N ASP A 181 6.70 5.39 22.64
CA ASP A 181 8.12 5.80 22.63
C ASP A 181 8.66 5.79 21.20
N LEU A 182 8.57 6.95 20.56
CA LEU A 182 9.02 7.18 19.18
C LEU A 182 10.49 6.83 18.96
N ASN A 183 11.35 6.98 19.97
CA ASN A 183 12.77 6.63 19.80
C ASN A 183 12.96 5.12 19.75
N SER A 184 12.20 4.38 20.55
CA SER A 184 12.20 2.91 20.51
C SER A 184 11.65 2.40 19.17
N GLU A 185 10.57 2.99 18.68
CA GLU A 185 9.98 2.64 17.38
C GLU A 185 10.92 2.95 16.21
N PHE A 186 11.61 4.10 16.25
CA PHE A 186 12.61 4.46 15.24
C PHE A 186 13.82 3.53 15.25
N LYS A 187 14.28 3.11 16.43
CA LYS A 187 15.33 2.08 16.55
C LYS A 187 14.86 0.76 15.94
N LEU A 188 13.63 0.33 16.26
CA LEU A 188 13.08 -0.92 15.75
C LEU A 188 12.92 -0.88 14.23
N ALA A 189 12.28 0.16 13.68
CA ALA A 189 12.13 0.34 12.24
C ALA A 189 13.49 0.41 11.54
N GLY A 190 14.46 1.12 12.11
CA GLY A 190 15.81 1.22 11.58
C GLY A 190 16.55 -0.12 11.58
N LEU A 191 16.45 -0.89 12.67
CA LEU A 191 17.05 -2.21 12.77
C LEU A 191 16.43 -3.18 11.76
N THR A 192 15.10 -3.17 11.61
CA THR A 192 14.39 -3.98 10.61
C THR A 192 14.89 -3.67 9.21
N ASN A 193 15.00 -2.40 8.81
CA ASN A 193 15.52 -2.04 7.50
C ASN A 193 16.99 -2.46 7.30
N LEU A 194 17.83 -2.34 8.32
CA LEU A 194 19.23 -2.78 8.25
C LEU A 194 19.35 -4.31 8.08
N LEU A 195 18.50 -5.08 8.76
CA LEU A 195 18.48 -6.54 8.67
C LEU A 195 17.89 -7.03 7.34
N LEU A 196 16.93 -6.30 6.77
CA LEU A 196 16.24 -6.68 5.54
C LEU A 196 16.92 -6.15 4.26
N ALA A 197 17.79 -5.14 4.35
CA ALA A 197 18.49 -4.59 3.19
C ALA A 197 19.32 -5.64 2.41
N PRO A 198 20.09 -6.56 3.05
CA PRO A 198 20.80 -7.63 2.33
C PRO A 198 19.88 -8.61 1.60
N LEU A 199 18.60 -8.67 2.00
CA LEU A 199 17.59 -9.53 1.37
C LEU A 199 16.91 -8.85 0.18
N ILE A 200 17.38 -7.68 -0.26
CA ILE A 200 16.81 -6.89 -1.37
C ILE A 200 15.36 -6.47 -1.04
N SER A 201 15.08 -6.24 0.25
CA SER A 201 13.77 -5.74 0.68
C SER A 201 13.59 -4.27 0.34
N ALA A 202 12.38 -3.90 -0.06
CA ALA A 202 11.98 -2.50 -0.06
C ALA A 202 12.06 -1.93 1.36
N PRO A 203 12.46 -0.65 1.52
CA PRO A 203 12.46 0.00 2.83
C PRO A 203 11.02 0.18 3.33
N GLY A 204 10.83 0.11 4.64
CA GLY A 204 9.51 0.31 5.23
C GLY A 204 9.51 0.43 6.75
N PHE A 205 8.34 0.72 7.31
CA PHE A 205 8.11 0.80 8.75
C PHE A 205 6.70 0.26 9.10
N HIS A 206 6.37 0.23 10.39
CA HIS A 206 5.14 -0.37 10.89
C HIS A 206 3.87 0.22 10.25
N GLN A 207 2.98 -0.66 9.76
CA GLN A 207 1.69 -0.27 9.20
C GLN A 207 0.67 0.00 10.32
N THR A 208 0.66 1.23 10.82
CA THR A 208 -0.10 1.58 12.02
C THR A 208 -1.61 1.45 11.89
N LYS A 209 -2.16 1.57 10.66
CA LYS A 209 -3.58 1.32 10.38
C LYS A 209 -4.02 -0.09 10.83
N PHE A 210 -3.19 -1.11 10.62
CA PHE A 210 -3.49 -2.47 11.05
C PHE A 210 -3.33 -2.66 12.55
N VAL A 211 -2.47 -1.88 13.22
CA VAL A 211 -2.36 -1.87 14.69
C VAL A 211 -3.67 -1.38 15.31
N VAL A 212 -4.20 -0.24 14.85
CA VAL A 212 -5.50 0.29 15.32
C VAL A 212 -6.63 -0.70 15.04
N MET A 213 -6.63 -1.33 13.88
CA MET A 213 -7.63 -2.34 13.52
C MET A 213 -7.56 -3.57 14.44
N ASN A 214 -6.36 -4.13 14.65
CA ASN A 214 -6.15 -5.26 15.58
C ASN A 214 -6.56 -4.89 17.00
N TYR A 215 -6.24 -3.68 17.47
CA TYR A 215 -6.63 -3.19 18.78
C TYR A 215 -8.15 -3.11 18.92
N ASN A 216 -8.85 -2.57 17.93
CA ASN A 216 -10.32 -2.50 17.93
C ASN A 216 -10.99 -3.87 17.98
N PHE A 217 -10.31 -4.94 17.52
CA PHE A 217 -10.83 -6.31 17.57
C PHE A 217 -10.45 -7.07 18.83
N LEU A 218 -9.20 -6.95 19.27
CA LEU A 218 -8.64 -7.75 20.37
C LEU A 218 -8.72 -7.02 21.72
N GLY A 219 -8.92 -5.70 21.72
CA GLY A 219 -8.83 -4.84 22.90
C GLY A 219 -7.43 -4.82 23.54
N ARG A 220 -6.41 -5.26 22.80
CA ARG A 220 -5.07 -5.57 23.31
C ARG A 220 -3.99 -5.27 22.27
N LEU A 221 -2.81 -4.89 22.75
CA LEU A 221 -1.64 -4.52 21.93
C LEU A 221 -0.44 -5.48 22.12
N ASP A 222 -0.50 -6.38 23.10
CA ASP A 222 0.58 -7.31 23.45
C ASP A 222 0.63 -8.56 22.55
N ARG A 223 -0.40 -8.76 21.72
CA ARG A 223 -0.60 -9.94 20.89
C ARG A 223 0.14 -9.81 19.55
N LYS A 224 1.05 -10.75 19.29
CA LYS A 224 1.90 -10.79 18.08
C LYS A 224 1.35 -11.72 17.00
N GLU A 225 0.31 -12.47 17.31
CA GLU A 225 -0.21 -13.55 16.46
C GLU A 225 -0.68 -13.04 15.11
N SER A 226 -1.36 -11.88 15.06
CA SER A 226 -1.80 -11.28 13.80
C SER A 226 -0.60 -11.01 12.88
N GLY A 227 0.51 -10.49 13.42
CA GLY A 227 1.74 -10.27 12.66
C GLY A 227 2.39 -11.58 12.19
N ILE A 228 2.42 -12.61 13.05
CA ILE A 228 2.98 -13.92 12.70
C ILE A 228 2.15 -14.60 11.60
N ILE A 229 0.82 -14.56 11.70
CA ILE A 229 -0.10 -15.13 10.69
C ILE A 229 0.12 -14.43 9.35
N VAL A 230 0.18 -13.10 9.34
CA VAL A 230 0.45 -12.33 8.11
C VAL A 230 1.82 -12.69 7.53
N ALA A 231 2.87 -12.79 8.37
CA ALA A 231 4.20 -13.17 7.91
C ALA A 231 4.19 -14.57 7.27
N VAL A 232 3.58 -15.57 7.90
CA VAL A 232 3.47 -16.94 7.36
C VAL A 232 2.69 -16.94 6.04
N LEU A 233 1.54 -16.27 5.97
CA LEU A 233 0.73 -16.22 4.76
C LEU A 233 1.48 -15.56 3.59
N LEU A 234 2.14 -14.43 3.84
CA LEU A 234 2.94 -13.75 2.82
C LEU A 234 4.15 -14.58 2.39
N SER A 235 4.81 -15.27 3.32
CA SER A 235 5.90 -16.20 2.99
C SER A 235 5.42 -17.36 2.13
N VAL A 236 4.26 -17.96 2.44
CA VAL A 236 3.69 -19.04 1.62
C VAL A 236 3.36 -18.54 0.21
N VAL A 237 2.71 -17.39 0.08
CA VAL A 237 2.40 -16.80 -1.24
C VAL A 237 3.68 -16.49 -2.01
N PHE A 238 4.67 -15.86 -1.37
CA PHE A 238 5.95 -15.54 -1.99
C PHE A 238 6.69 -16.80 -2.46
N MET A 239 6.82 -17.81 -1.59
CA MET A 239 7.53 -19.05 -1.89
C MET A 239 6.80 -19.92 -2.93
N SER A 240 5.49 -19.79 -3.04
CA SER A 240 4.69 -20.57 -4.00
C SER A 240 4.95 -20.20 -5.45
N GLY A 241 5.46 -18.98 -5.73
CA GLY A 241 5.52 -18.47 -7.10
C GLY A 241 4.14 -18.38 -7.76
N PHE A 242 3.09 -18.12 -6.97
CA PHE A 242 1.74 -17.91 -7.49
C PHE A 242 1.56 -16.47 -8.03
N PRO A 243 1.24 -16.29 -9.33
CA PRO A 243 1.18 -14.97 -9.96
C PRO A 243 -0.15 -14.28 -9.64
N LEU A 244 -0.34 -13.93 -8.38
CA LEU A 244 -1.57 -13.32 -7.86
C LEU A 244 -2.02 -12.12 -8.69
N LEU A 245 -1.07 -11.30 -9.16
CA LEU A 245 -1.36 -10.10 -9.95
C LEU A 245 -2.03 -10.42 -11.30
N ASN A 246 -1.76 -11.59 -11.90
CA ASN A 246 -2.36 -12.00 -13.18
C ASN A 246 -3.87 -12.28 -13.08
N TYR A 247 -4.36 -12.53 -11.86
CA TYR A 247 -5.76 -12.83 -11.55
C TYR A 247 -6.45 -11.72 -10.77
N LEU A 248 -5.82 -10.57 -10.63
CA LEU A 248 -6.39 -9.45 -9.88
C LEU A 248 -7.01 -8.43 -10.84
N PRO A 249 -8.34 -8.22 -10.79
CA PRO A 249 -8.97 -7.13 -11.53
C PRO A 249 -8.44 -5.77 -11.08
N ARG A 250 -8.10 -4.92 -12.06
CA ARG A 250 -7.52 -3.60 -11.85
C ARG A 250 -8.38 -2.69 -10.98
N PHE A 251 -9.70 -2.72 -11.19
CA PHE A 251 -10.64 -1.91 -10.43
C PHE A 251 -10.61 -2.19 -8.92
N LEU A 252 -10.19 -3.40 -8.47
CA LEU A 252 -10.07 -3.71 -7.05
C LEU A 252 -8.96 -2.89 -6.40
N LEU A 253 -7.77 -2.86 -7.00
CA LEU A 253 -6.65 -2.07 -6.48
C LEU A 253 -6.93 -0.58 -6.59
N GLY A 254 -7.46 -0.13 -7.73
CA GLY A 254 -7.85 1.26 -7.91
C GLY A 254 -8.87 1.71 -6.86
N GLY A 255 -9.95 0.94 -6.68
CA GLY A 255 -11.02 1.26 -5.72
C GLY A 255 -10.57 1.19 -4.27
N LEU A 256 -9.70 0.23 -3.91
CA LEU A 256 -9.13 0.13 -2.57
C LEU A 256 -8.21 1.30 -2.24
N LEU A 257 -7.39 1.76 -3.19
CA LEU A 257 -6.51 2.92 -3.02
C LEU A 257 -7.29 4.24 -2.90
N MET A 258 -8.47 4.31 -3.53
CA MET A 258 -9.32 5.50 -3.45
C MET A 258 -9.93 5.74 -2.05
N PHE A 259 -9.97 4.70 -1.20
CA PHE A 259 -10.67 4.66 0.10
C PHE A 259 -9.80 4.95 1.33
#